data_AF-A0A356WZN3-F1
#
_entry.id   AF-A0A356WZN3-F1
#
_cell.length_a   1.000
_cell.length_b   1.000
_cell.length_c   1.000
_cell.angle_alpha   90.00
_cell.angle_beta   90.00
_cell.angle_gamma   90.00
#
_symmetry.space_group_name_H-M   'P 1'
#
loop_
_entity.id
_entity.type
_entity.pdbx_description
1 polymer ?
#
loop_
_entity_poly.entity_id
_entity_poly.type
_entity_poly.pdbx_seq_one_letter_code
_entity_poly.pdbx_strand_id
1 'polypeptide(L)'
;MQLSSEKPVLQPAFFYVHTFCSPQELLIMKYLLTFLLMLISVGSLQAQLTSFQEKETTLIFVRHAEKADDGTKDPPLNEEGVKRAEVLSKLMTENFSISAVFSTPYKRTLQTAQPLAEKIGQVV
;
A
#
# COMPACT_ATOMS: atom_id res chain seq x y z
N MET A 1 -0.82 -71.55 -74.27
CA MET A 1 -1.89 -70.53 -74.36
C MET A 1 -2.30 -70.24 -72.92
N GLN A 2 -1.71 -69.19 -72.31
CA GLN A 2 -2.38 -67.98 -71.78
C GLN A 2 -3.45 -68.28 -70.69
N LEU A 3 -3.56 -67.62 -69.53
CA LEU A 3 -3.06 -66.33 -69.04
C LEU A 3 -3.34 -66.24 -67.50
N SER A 4 -2.52 -65.43 -66.79
CA SER A 4 -2.85 -64.50 -65.68
C SER A 4 -3.72 -64.88 -64.47
N SER A 5 -3.23 -64.60 -63.25
CA SER A 5 -3.93 -63.75 -62.25
C SER A 5 -3.09 -63.57 -60.97
N GLU A 6 -2.75 -62.32 -60.66
CA GLU A 6 -2.19 -61.80 -59.40
C GLU A 6 -3.04 -62.13 -58.16
N LYS A 7 -2.47 -62.05 -56.93
CA LYS A 7 -3.03 -61.34 -55.74
C LYS A 7 -1.96 -60.98 -54.66
N PRO A 8 -2.19 -59.95 -53.82
CA PRO A 8 -1.16 -59.16 -53.13
C PRO A 8 -1.15 -59.18 -51.57
N VAL A 9 0.05 -58.96 -50.99
CA VAL A 9 0.50 -58.00 -49.93
C VAL A 9 -0.27 -57.78 -48.58
N LEU A 10 0.51 -57.72 -47.47
CA LEU A 10 0.35 -57.07 -46.11
C LEU A 10 -0.40 -57.84 -44.98
N GLN A 11 -0.09 -57.82 -43.66
CA GLN A 11 0.72 -56.99 -42.71
C GLN A 11 1.30 -57.90 -41.56
N PRO A 12 2.02 -57.41 -40.52
CA PRO A 12 1.48 -56.53 -39.47
C PRO A 12 2.30 -55.24 -39.26
N ALA A 13 1.58 -54.13 -39.09
CA ALA A 13 2.12 -52.87 -38.62
C ALA A 13 2.50 -52.99 -37.14
N PHE A 14 3.78 -53.15 -36.87
CA PHE A 14 4.35 -53.00 -35.53
C PHE A 14 4.42 -51.51 -35.22
N PHE A 15 3.34 -50.99 -34.63
CA PHE A 15 3.24 -49.64 -34.11
C PHE A 15 4.11 -49.53 -32.85
N TYR A 16 5.40 -49.22 -33.03
CA TYR A 16 6.26 -48.69 -31.98
C TYR A 16 6.82 -47.36 -32.48
N VAL A 17 5.99 -46.31 -32.42
CA VAL A 17 6.49 -44.95 -32.67
C VAL A 17 7.36 -44.59 -31.47
N HIS A 18 8.67 -44.64 -31.73
CA HIS A 18 9.70 -44.07 -30.89
C HIS A 18 9.36 -42.62 -30.51
N THR A 19 9.21 -42.37 -29.22
CA THR A 19 9.43 -41.03 -28.65
C THR A 19 10.93 -40.75 -28.69
N PHE A 20 11.45 -40.36 -29.86
CA PHE A 20 12.78 -39.75 -29.95
C PHE A 20 12.68 -38.31 -29.40
N CYS A 21 12.80 -38.17 -28.08
CA CYS A 21 13.15 -36.88 -27.50
C CYS A 21 14.62 -36.62 -27.82
N SER A 22 14.88 -35.77 -28.81
CA SER A 22 16.24 -35.47 -29.28
C SER A 22 17.03 -34.65 -28.23
N PRO A 23 18.35 -34.85 -28.08
CA PRO A 23 19.15 -34.27 -26.99
C PRO A 23 19.16 -32.72 -26.95
N GLN A 24 18.85 -32.08 -28.08
CA GLN A 24 18.71 -30.62 -28.22
C GLN A 24 17.46 -30.05 -27.51
N GLU A 25 16.34 -30.79 -27.48
CA GLU A 25 15.12 -30.39 -26.74
C GLU A 25 15.36 -30.46 -25.23
N LEU A 26 16.09 -31.48 -24.77
CA LEU A 26 16.45 -31.64 -23.36
C LEU A 26 17.38 -30.52 -22.87
N LEU A 27 18.27 -30.02 -23.75
CA LEU A 27 19.15 -28.90 -23.47
C LEU A 27 18.34 -27.60 -23.31
N ILE A 28 17.43 -27.32 -24.25
CA ILE A 28 16.56 -26.14 -24.23
C ILE A 28 15.66 -26.14 -22.99
N MET A 29 15.05 -27.29 -22.64
CA MET A 29 14.22 -27.40 -21.43
C MET A 29 15.04 -27.17 -20.15
N LYS A 30 16.31 -27.59 -20.12
CA LYS A 30 17.19 -27.39 -18.97
C LYS A 30 17.62 -25.92 -18.81
N TYR A 31 17.92 -25.23 -19.92
CA TYR A 31 18.18 -23.79 -19.91
C TYR A 31 16.94 -22.96 -19.58
N LEU A 32 15.76 -23.38 -20.05
CA LEU A 32 14.49 -22.74 -19.69
C LEU A 32 14.19 -22.89 -18.19
N LEU A 33 14.43 -24.09 -17.63
CA LEU A 33 14.22 -24.35 -16.21
C LEU A 33 15.21 -23.58 -15.34
N THR A 34 16.49 -23.53 -15.71
CA THR A 34 17.49 -22.76 -14.95
C THR A 34 17.26 -21.25 -15.06
N PHE A 35 16.84 -20.75 -16.22
CA PHE A 35 16.46 -19.36 -16.41
C PHE A 35 15.23 -18.99 -15.57
N LEU A 36 14.21 -19.86 -15.54
CA LEU A 36 13.03 -19.67 -14.69
C LEU A 36 13.39 -19.65 -13.20
N LEU A 37 14.25 -20.56 -12.75
CA LEU A 37 14.75 -20.60 -11.36
C LEU A 37 15.57 -19.34 -11.00
N MET A 38 16.35 -18.82 -11.95
CA MET A 38 17.11 -17.57 -11.77
C MET A 38 16.19 -16.34 -11.69
N LEU A 39 15.11 -16.30 -12.47
CA LEU A 39 14.11 -15.24 -12.37
C LEU A 39 13.37 -15.24 -11.03
N ILE A 40 13.05 -16.43 -10.50
CA ILE A 40 12.38 -16.58 -9.20
C ILE A 40 13.30 -16.14 -8.05
N SER A 41 14.59 -16.47 -8.11
CA SER A 41 15.55 -16.07 -7.06
C SER A 41 15.80 -14.56 -7.03
N VAL A 42 15.88 -13.90 -8.19
CA VAL A 42 16.03 -12.44 -8.29
C VAL A 42 14.79 -11.71 -7.80
N GLY A 43 13.58 -12.20 -8.11
CA GLY A 43 12.33 -11.60 -7.63
C GLY A 43 12.15 -11.68 -6.10
N SER A 44 12.66 -12.75 -5.48
CA SER A 44 12.61 -12.96 -4.03
C SER A 44 13.47 -11.97 -3.24
N LEU A 45 14.55 -11.47 -3.84
CA LEU A 45 15.47 -10.51 -3.21
C LEU A 45 14.87 -9.09 -3.19
N GLN A 46 14.05 -8.73 -4.17
CA GLN A 46 13.42 -7.40 -4.26
C GLN A 46 12.31 -7.19 -3.20
N ALA A 47 11.65 -8.27 -2.78
CA ALA A 47 10.52 -8.22 -1.84
C ALA A 47 10.93 -7.88 -0.39
N GLN A 48 12.19 -8.11 -0.02
CA GLN A 48 12.68 -7.90 1.35
C GLN A 48 13.17 -6.47 1.62
N LEU A 49 13.53 -5.71 0.58
CA LEU A 49 14.03 -4.33 0.70
C LEU A 49 12.90 -3.30 0.90
N THR A 50 11.66 -3.67 0.60
CA THR A 50 10.50 -2.75 0.62
C THR A 50 9.65 -2.83 1.89
N SER A 51 9.99 -3.71 2.85
CA SER A 51 9.15 -3.98 4.02
C SER A 51 9.43 -3.12 5.27
N PHE A 52 10.29 -2.11 5.18
CA PHE A 52 10.44 -1.09 6.23
C PHE A 52 9.70 0.19 5.81
N GLN A 53 8.36 0.16 5.92
CA GLN A 53 7.56 1.38 5.99
C GLN A 53 7.53 1.81 7.46
N GLU A 54 8.48 2.66 7.86
CA GLU A 54 8.40 3.34 9.15
C GLU A 54 7.18 4.27 9.12
N LYS A 55 6.16 3.93 9.91
CA LYS A 55 5.00 4.81 10.10
C LYS A 55 5.43 5.95 11.03
N GLU A 56 5.88 7.05 10.43
CA GLU A 56 6.18 8.27 11.17
C GLU A 56 4.89 8.83 11.79
N THR A 57 4.96 9.20 13.07
CA THR A 57 3.86 9.87 13.77
C THR A 57 4.32 11.25 14.18
N THR A 58 3.67 12.28 13.63
CA THR A 58 3.96 13.68 13.98
C THR A 58 3.03 14.15 15.10
N LEU A 59 3.62 14.65 16.19
CA LEU A 59 2.89 15.27 17.29
C LEU A 59 3.12 16.78 17.27
N ILE A 60 2.05 17.55 17.15
CA ILE A 60 2.09 19.01 17.12
C ILE A 60 1.51 19.54 18.44
N PHE A 61 2.35 20.21 19.22
CA PHE A 61 1.94 20.82 20.48
C PHE A 61 1.62 22.31 20.28
N VAL A 62 0.41 22.70 20.68
CA VAL A 62 -0.06 24.08 20.55
C VAL A 62 -0.48 24.64 21.90
N ARG A 63 -0.05 25.87 22.19
CA ARG A 63 -0.54 26.61 23.35
C ARG A 63 -1.92 27.20 23.06
N HIS A 64 -2.79 27.21 24.07
CA HIS A 64 -4.11 27.87 23.98
C HIS A 64 -4.03 29.31 23.48
N ALA A 65 -5.11 29.74 22.82
CA ALA A 65 -5.36 31.11 22.37
C ALA A 65 -5.52 32.13 23.51
N GLU A 66 -5.53 33.40 23.14
CA GLU A 66 -5.69 34.54 24.05
C GLU A 66 -6.96 34.35 24.89
N LYS A 67 -6.78 34.37 26.21
CA LYS A 67 -7.87 34.18 27.18
C LYS A 67 -8.50 35.52 27.52
N ALA A 68 -9.77 35.49 27.93
CA ALA A 68 -10.38 36.61 28.62
C ALA A 68 -9.67 36.87 29.96
N ASP A 69 -9.72 38.12 30.40
CA ASP A 69 -9.30 38.52 31.75
C ASP A 69 -10.53 38.76 32.61
N ASP A 70 -11.20 37.66 32.97
CA ASP A 70 -12.45 37.66 33.76
C ASP A 70 -12.22 37.36 35.25
N GLY A 71 -10.96 37.22 35.66
CA GLY A 71 -10.56 36.86 37.03
C GLY A 71 -10.93 35.43 37.46
N THR A 72 -11.47 34.61 36.56
CA THR A 72 -11.86 33.23 36.87
C THR A 72 -10.66 32.27 36.74
N LYS A 73 -10.80 31.08 37.34
CA LYS A 73 -9.78 30.02 37.23
C LYS A 73 -9.76 29.37 35.84
N ASP A 74 -10.87 29.43 35.10
CA ASP A 74 -10.98 28.86 33.75
C ASP A 74 -11.69 29.83 32.79
N PRO A 75 -11.01 30.93 32.43
CA PRO A 75 -11.54 31.90 31.49
C PRO A 75 -11.71 31.28 30.10
N PRO A 76 -12.75 31.66 29.36
CA PRO A 76 -12.86 31.36 27.93
C PRO A 76 -11.83 32.18 27.12
N LEU A 77 -11.79 31.96 25.81
CA LEU A 77 -11.06 32.81 24.88
C LEU A 77 -11.71 34.19 24.77
N ASN A 78 -10.88 35.21 24.54
CA ASN A 78 -11.36 36.52 24.12
C ASN A 78 -11.56 36.54 22.59
N GLU A 79 -12.09 37.64 22.04
CA GLU A 79 -12.38 37.75 20.61
C GLU A 79 -11.13 37.55 19.72
N GLU A 80 -9.97 38.05 20.17
CA GLU A 80 -8.70 37.86 19.47
C GLU A 80 -8.30 36.39 19.45
N GLY A 81 -8.48 35.69 20.57
CA GLY A 81 -8.18 34.28 20.72
C GLY A 81 -9.08 33.40 19.87
N VAL A 82 -10.37 33.75 19.75
CA VAL A 82 -11.30 33.05 18.85
C VAL A 82 -10.86 33.20 17.39
N LYS A 83 -10.52 34.42 16.96
CA LYS A 83 -9.99 34.67 15.60
C LYS A 83 -8.70 33.89 15.36
N ARG A 84 -7.82 33.83 16.36
CA ARG A 84 -6.57 33.06 16.27
C ARG A 84 -6.82 31.56 16.15
N ALA A 85 -7.78 31.01 16.91
CA ALA A 85 -8.16 29.60 16.82
C ALA A 85 -8.70 29.25 15.43
N GLU A 86 -9.49 30.13 14.82
CA GLU A 86 -9.97 29.98 13.44
C GLU A 86 -8.84 29.97 12.41
N VAL A 87 -7.89 30.92 12.51
CA VAL A 87 -6.73 30.98 11.63
C VAL A 87 -5.85 29.74 11.79
N LEU A 88 -5.60 29.32 13.05
CA LEU A 88 -4.84 28.11 13.35
C LEU A 88 -5.49 26.89 12.71
N SER A 89 -6.81 26.71 12.86
CA SER A 89 -7.51 25.56 12.29
C SER A 89 -7.37 25.51 10.77
N LYS A 90 -7.47 26.66 10.10
CA LYS A 90 -7.28 26.78 8.65
C LYS A 90 -5.86 26.37 8.24
N LEU A 91 -4.84 26.95 8.90
CA LEU A 91 -3.44 26.63 8.63
C LEU A 91 -3.13 25.14 8.85
N MET A 92 -3.69 24.53 9.90
CA MET A 92 -3.49 23.12 10.18
C MET A 92 -4.10 22.23 9.10
N THR A 93 -5.34 22.51 8.69
CA THR A 93 -6.02 21.71 7.65
C THR A 93 -5.42 21.88 6.26
N GLU A 94 -4.80 23.03 5.97
CA GLU A 94 -4.17 23.30 4.67
C GLU A 94 -2.80 22.63 4.54
N ASN A 95 -2.07 22.45 5.64
CA ASN A 95 -0.68 21.96 5.60
C ASN A 95 -0.52 20.52 6.10
N PHE A 96 -1.48 19.99 6.87
CA PHE A 96 -1.36 18.69 7.53
C PHE A 96 -2.61 17.82 7.36
N SER A 97 -2.39 16.52 7.18
CA SER A 97 -3.45 15.51 7.32
C SER A 97 -3.60 15.16 8.80
N ILE A 98 -4.49 15.86 9.50
CA ILE A 98 -4.71 15.68 10.94
C ILE A 98 -5.59 14.43 11.18
N SER A 99 -5.04 13.46 11.91
CA SER A 99 -5.77 12.23 12.28
C SER A 99 -6.56 12.35 13.58
N ALA A 100 -6.11 13.18 14.53
CA ALA A 100 -6.75 13.33 15.83
C ALA A 100 -6.41 14.68 16.47
N VAL A 101 -7.28 15.17 17.36
CA VAL A 101 -7.08 16.38 18.15
C VAL A 101 -7.29 16.05 19.63
N PHE A 102 -6.38 16.53 20.48
CA PHE A 102 -6.45 16.31 21.93
C PHE A 102 -6.35 17.63 22.67
N SER A 103 -7.01 17.72 23.83
CA SER A 103 -6.99 18.90 24.66
C SER A 103 -7.12 18.55 26.13
N THR A 104 -6.68 19.44 27.01
CA THR A 104 -7.00 19.40 28.43
C THR A 104 -8.43 19.93 28.66
N PRO A 105 -9.09 19.61 29.78
CA PRO A 105 -10.50 19.95 29.99
C PRO A 105 -10.76 21.43 30.38
N TYR A 106 -9.87 22.35 30.02
CA TYR A 106 -10.03 23.78 30.27
C TYR A 106 -10.75 24.46 29.10
N LYS A 107 -11.63 25.43 29.37
CA LYS A 107 -12.38 26.16 28.34
C LYS A 107 -11.46 26.76 27.28
N ARG A 108 -10.39 27.44 27.69
CA ARG A 108 -9.42 28.06 26.76
C ARG A 108 -8.75 27.04 25.82
N THR A 109 -8.45 25.82 26.29
CA THR A 109 -7.80 24.80 25.46
C THR A 109 -8.82 24.11 24.55
N LEU A 110 -10.02 23.83 25.05
CA LEU A 110 -11.12 23.29 24.25
C LEU A 110 -11.50 24.24 23.12
N GLN A 111 -11.74 25.51 23.43
CA GLN A 111 -12.12 26.53 22.45
C GLN A 111 -11.02 26.82 21.42
N THR A 112 -9.75 26.57 21.74
CA THR A 112 -8.66 26.70 20.76
C THR A 112 -8.66 25.52 19.77
N ALA A 113 -8.98 24.32 20.25
CA ALA A 113 -8.93 23.08 19.46
C ALA A 113 -10.23 22.79 18.71
N GLN A 114 -11.35 23.31 19.20
CA GLN A 114 -12.69 23.03 18.67
C GLN A 114 -12.85 23.36 17.17
N PRO A 115 -12.40 24.53 16.65
CA PRO A 115 -12.54 24.82 15.22
C PRO A 115 -11.79 23.84 14.32
N LEU A 116 -10.64 23.32 14.79
CA LEU A 116 -9.89 22.29 14.05
C LEU A 116 -10.65 20.97 14.05
N ALA A 117 -11.16 20.54 15.19
CA ALA A 117 -11.91 19.29 15.31
C ALA A 117 -13.19 19.31 14.47
N GLU A 118 -13.93 20.42 14.49
CA GLU A 118 -15.13 20.59 13.65
C GLU A 118 -14.81 20.46 12.16
N LYS A 119 -13.68 21.04 11.69
CA LYS A 119 -13.24 20.94 10.30
C LYS A 119 -12.87 19.52 9.86
N ILE A 120 -12.33 18.70 10.78
CA ILE A 120 -11.97 17.31 10.50
C ILE A 120 -13.09 16.31 10.87
N GLY A 121 -14.24 16.79 11.33
CA GLY A 121 -15.37 15.96 11.73
C GLY A 121 -15.16 15.15 13.01
N GLN A 122 -14.39 15.69 13.97
CA GLN A 122 -14.09 15.06 15.26
C GLN A 122 -14.57 15.90 16.45
N VAL A 123 -14.58 15.29 17.63
CA VAL A 123 -14.89 15.92 18.91
C VAL A 123 -13.59 16.01 19.72
N VAL A 124 -13.41 17.12 20.45
CA VAL A 124 -12.27 17.36 21.36
C VAL A 124 -12.63 17.05 22.80
#